data_AF-A0A9J6MYL8-F1
#
_entry.id   AF-A0A9J6MYL8-F1
#
_cell.length_a   1.000
_cell.length_b   1.000
_cell.length_c   1.000
_cell.angle_alpha   90.00
_cell.angle_beta   90.00
_cell.angle_gamma   90.00
#
_symmetry.space_group_name_H-M   'P 1'
#
loop_
_entity.id
_entity.type
_entity.pdbx_description
1 polymer ?
#
loop_
_entity_poly.entity_id
_entity_poly.type
_entity_poly.pdbx_seq_one_letter_code
_entity_poly.pdbx_strand_id
1 'polypeptide(L)'
;MTVTRGLEGIVATTSSISSIIDDTLTYVGYNIDDLAENASFEEVIYLLWHRKLPNSEQLAELKQQLAESAALPQEVIEHFKLFPVQTVHPMA
;
A
#
# COMPACT_ATOMS: atom_id res chain seq x y z
N MET A 1 3.82 -19.25 -32.58
CA MET A 1 3.95 -18.32 -31.44
C MET A 1 2.93 -18.70 -30.39
N THR A 2 3.38 -19.20 -29.25
CA THR A 2 2.51 -19.53 -28.12
C THR A 2 2.12 -18.24 -27.43
N VAL A 3 0.84 -17.86 -27.52
CA VAL A 3 0.30 -16.73 -26.76
C VAL A 3 0.20 -17.17 -25.30
N THR A 4 1.03 -16.62 -24.43
CA THR A 4 0.97 -16.86 -23.00
C THR A 4 -0.26 -16.17 -22.42
N ARG A 5 -1.26 -16.95 -22.00
CA ARG A 5 -2.49 -16.44 -21.40
C ARG A 5 -2.17 -15.82 -20.03
N GLY A 6 -2.63 -14.60 -19.78
CA GLY A 6 -2.48 -13.96 -18.47
C GLY A 6 -1.07 -13.50 -18.09
N LEU A 7 -0.13 -13.43 -19.04
CA LEU A 7 1.27 -13.00 -18.81
C LEU A 7 2.07 -13.90 -17.86
N GLU A 8 1.71 -15.17 -17.74
CA GLU A 8 2.41 -16.13 -16.89
C GLU A 8 3.90 -16.25 -17.25
N GLY A 9 4.78 -16.05 -16.27
CA GLY A 9 6.24 -16.10 -16.49
C GLY A 9 6.80 -14.93 -17.32
N ILE A 10 6.00 -13.92 -17.65
CA ILE A 10 6.46 -12.72 -18.36
C ILE A 10 6.87 -11.64 -17.36
N VAL A 11 8.13 -11.23 -17.41
CA VAL A 11 8.62 -10.09 -16.61
C VAL A 11 8.09 -8.79 -17.24
N ALA A 12 7.09 -8.19 -16.61
CA ALA A 12 6.51 -6.92 -17.06
C ALA A 12 7.38 -5.70 -16.72
N THR A 13 8.09 -5.74 -15.58
CA THR A 13 8.97 -4.65 -15.13
C THR A 13 9.97 -5.15 -14.07
N THR A 14 10.96 -4.32 -13.78
CA THR A 14 11.87 -4.50 -12.63
C THR A 14 11.40 -3.64 -11.47
N SER A 15 11.44 -4.17 -10.25
CA SER A 15 11.02 -3.45 -9.03
C SER A 15 12.06 -3.60 -7.92
N SER A 16 12.16 -2.58 -7.08
CA SER A 16 12.95 -2.59 -5.84
C SER A 16 12.05 -2.50 -4.60
N ILE A 17 10.74 -2.72 -4.75
CA ILE A 17 9.75 -2.51 -3.70
C ILE A 17 9.53 -3.76 -2.86
N SER A 18 9.31 -4.90 -3.50
CA SER A 18 9.11 -6.18 -2.82
C SER A 18 9.78 -7.32 -3.57
N SER A 19 10.10 -8.39 -2.84
CA SER A 19 10.63 -9.63 -3.40
C SER A 19 10.07 -10.82 -2.64
N ILE A 20 9.83 -11.91 -3.36
CA ILE A 20 9.45 -13.21 -2.80
C ILE A 20 10.52 -14.21 -3.24
N ILE A 21 11.20 -14.82 -2.27
CA ILE A 21 12.22 -15.85 -2.49
C ILE A 21 11.96 -16.97 -1.48
N ASP A 22 11.80 -18.21 -1.96
CA ASP A 22 11.57 -19.38 -1.11
C ASP A 22 10.52 -19.14 -0.01
N ASP A 23 9.32 -18.69 -0.44
CA ASP A 23 8.16 -18.33 0.39
C ASP A 23 8.36 -17.16 1.38
N THR A 24 9.52 -16.50 1.36
CA THR A 24 9.79 -15.32 2.19
C THR A 24 9.48 -14.04 1.44
N LEU A 25 8.55 -13.24 1.96
CA LEU A 25 8.24 -11.90 1.45
C LEU A 25 9.10 -10.84 2.14
N THR A 26 9.69 -9.96 1.33
CA THR A 26 10.45 -8.80 1.82
C THR A 26 9.92 -7.50 1.20
N TYR A 27 9.93 -6.42 1.98
CA TYR A 27 9.69 -5.05 1.53
C TYR A 27 10.98 -4.24 1.63
N VAL A 28 11.48 -3.78 0.49
CA VAL A 28 12.75 -3.03 0.38
C VAL A 28 13.90 -3.71 1.16
N GLY A 29 13.92 -5.05 1.15
CA GLY A 29 14.93 -5.85 1.85
C GLY A 29 14.64 -6.18 3.31
N TYR A 30 13.58 -5.63 3.92
CA TYR A 30 13.13 -6.01 5.27
C TYR A 30 12.19 -7.21 5.21
N ASN A 31 12.34 -8.18 6.10
CA ASN A 31 11.40 -9.30 6.22
C ASN A 31 10.02 -8.77 6.63
N ILE A 32 8.96 -9.30 6.02
CA ILE A 32 7.58 -8.90 6.34
C ILE A 32 7.21 -9.20 7.79
N ASP A 33 7.71 -10.28 8.38
CA ASP A 33 7.43 -10.66 9.76
C ASP A 33 8.03 -9.64 10.74
N ASP A 34 9.26 -9.20 10.48
CA ASP A 34 9.94 -8.16 11.28
C ASP A 34 9.15 -6.85 11.24
N LEU A 35 8.66 -6.46 10.05
CA LEU A 35 7.85 -5.24 9.89
C LEU A 35 6.50 -5.37 10.60
N ALA A 36 5.86 -6.53 10.54
CA ALA A 36 4.57 -6.76 11.18
C ALA A 36 4.66 -6.68 12.72
N GLU A 37 5.76 -7.17 13.30
CA GLU A 37 5.98 -7.15 14.75
C GLU A 37 6.50 -5.81 15.27
N ASN A 38 7.32 -5.11 14.49
CA ASN A 38 8.12 -3.98 15.00
C ASN A 38 7.84 -2.63 14.34
N ALA A 39 7.10 -2.58 13.22
CA ALA A 39 6.83 -1.34 12.51
C ALA A 39 5.34 -0.99 12.51
N SER A 40 5.05 0.31 12.60
CA SER A 40 3.70 0.85 12.40
C SER A 40 3.34 0.94 10.92
N PHE A 41 2.05 1.06 10.63
CA PHE A 41 1.54 1.23 9.26
C PHE A 41 2.19 2.43 8.55
N GLU A 42 2.36 3.55 9.24
CA GLU A 42 2.96 4.75 8.69
C GLU A 42 4.48 4.60 8.43
N GLU A 43 5.18 3.81 9.25
CA GLU A 43 6.59 3.46 8.98
C GLU A 43 6.72 2.61 7.72
N VAL A 44 5.80 1.68 7.50
CA VAL A 44 5.75 0.87 6.27
C VAL A 44 5.38 1.73 5.05
N ILE A 45 4.44 2.69 5.18
CA ILE A 45 4.17 3.66 4.09
C ILE A 45 5.45 4.40 3.73
N TYR A 46 6.14 4.96 4.73
CA TYR A 46 7.36 5.72 4.51
C TYR A 46 8.44 4.84 3.86
N LEU A 47 8.60 3.59 4.32
CA LEU A 47 9.50 2.61 3.73
C LEU A 47 9.23 2.39 2.24
N LEU A 48 7.97 2.17 1.86
CA LEU A 48 7.61 1.87 0.47
C LEU A 48 7.79 3.09 -0.45
N TRP A 49 7.54 4.30 0.04
CA TRP A 49 7.72 5.54 -0.74
C TRP A 49 9.17 5.99 -0.83
N HIS A 50 9.93 5.90 0.27
CA HIS A 50 11.28 6.47 0.38
C HIS A 50 12.40 5.44 0.37
N ARG A 51 12.07 4.14 0.33
CA ARG A 51 13.00 3.00 0.34
C ARG A 51 13.91 2.95 1.56
N LYS A 52 13.47 3.53 2.69
CA LYS A 52 14.16 3.51 3.98
C LYS A 52 13.13 3.70 5.09
N LEU A 53 13.40 3.17 6.28
CA LEU A 53 12.58 3.48 7.45
C LEU A 53 12.76 4.96 7.86
N PRO A 54 11.69 5.62 8.35
CA PRO A 54 11.77 7.01 8.78
C PRO A 54 12.55 7.13 10.10
N ASN A 55 13.15 8.30 10.32
CA ASN A 55 13.49 8.71 11.68
C ASN A 55 12.25 9.29 12.39
N SER A 56 12.37 9.60 13.69
CA SER A 56 11.23 10.09 14.48
C SER A 56 10.61 11.39 13.96
N GLU A 57 11.41 12.30 13.40
CA GLU A 57 10.93 13.57 12.83
C GLU A 57 10.14 13.32 11.54
N GLN A 58 10.67 12.48 10.65
CA GLN A 58 10.03 12.09 9.39
C GLN A 58 8.71 11.34 9.62
N LEU A 59 8.68 10.47 10.63
CA LEU A 59 7.47 9.75 11.00
C LEU A 59 6.39 10.70 11.55
N ALA A 60 6.79 11.65 12.40
CA ALA A 60 5.86 12.66 12.91
C ALA A 60 5.30 13.54 11.79
N GLU A 61 6.15 13.98 10.86
CA GLU A 61 5.74 14.76 9.70
C GLU A 61 4.75 13.97 8.82
N LEU A 62 5.06 12.71 8.48
CA LEU A 62 4.17 11.89 7.67
C LEU A 62 2.81 11.68 8.36
N LYS A 63 2.80 11.41 9.67
CA LYS A 63 1.56 11.25 10.44
C LYS A 63 0.71 12.51 10.42
N GLN A 64 1.33 13.69 10.53
CA GLN A 64 0.63 14.96 10.42
C GLN A 64 0.02 15.13 9.03
N GLN A 65 0.80 14.91 7.96
CA GLN A 65 0.32 15.03 6.58
C GLN A 65 -0.85 14.09 6.27
N LEU A 66 -0.80 12.85 6.77
CA LEU A 66 -1.88 11.87 6.62
C LEU A 66 -3.14 12.32 7.36
N ALA A 67 -3.01 12.83 8.59
CA ALA A 67 -4.14 13.31 9.37
C ALA A 67 -4.81 14.55 8.74
N GLU A 68 -4.01 15.49 8.25
CA GLU A 68 -4.50 16.69 7.55
C GLU A 68 -5.22 16.34 6.24
N SER A 69 -4.79 15.27 5.58
CA SER A 69 -5.37 14.78 4.31
C SER A 69 -6.52 13.78 4.50
N ALA A 70 -6.90 13.45 5.73
CA ALA A 70 -7.90 12.41 6.01
C ALA A 70 -9.35 12.86 5.74
N ALA A 71 -9.61 14.16 5.73
CA ALA A 71 -10.96 14.69 5.53
C ALA A 71 -11.40 14.55 4.07
N LEU A 72 -12.61 14.02 3.86
CA LEU A 72 -13.24 13.96 2.54
C LEU A 72 -14.17 15.15 2.33
N PRO A 73 -14.28 15.70 1.10
CA PRO A 73 -15.29 16.70 0.77
C PRO A 73 -16.70 16.21 1.07
N GLN A 74 -17.56 17.11 1.56
CA GLN A 74 -18.93 16.78 1.99
C GLN A 74 -19.76 16.20 0.84
N GLU A 75 -19.54 16.70 -0.37
CA GLU A 75 -20.22 16.27 -1.59
C GLU A 75 -19.96 14.78 -1.88
N VAL A 76 -18.75 14.30 -1.61
CA VAL A 76 -18.38 12.88 -1.78
C VAL A 76 -19.11 12.01 -0.77
N ILE A 77 -19.19 12.47 0.49
CA ILE A 77 -19.90 11.75 1.56
C ILE A 77 -21.41 11.69 1.26
N GLU A 78 -21.99 12.76 0.76
CA GLU A 78 -23.40 12.80 0.37
C GLU A 78 -23.68 11.87 -0.80
N HIS A 79 -22.80 11.86 -1.80
CA HIS A 79 -22.89 10.91 -2.90
C HIS A 79 -22.84 9.46 -2.39
N PHE A 80 -21.96 9.15 -1.43
CA PHE A 80 -21.89 7.78 -0.87
C PHE A 80 -23.19 7.33 -0.20
N LYS A 81 -23.93 8.25 0.42
CA LYS A 81 -25.22 7.93 1.07
C LYS A 81 -26.33 7.58 0.08
N LEU A 82 -26.18 7.95 -1.19
CA LEU A 82 -27.17 7.64 -2.23
C LEU A 82 -27.02 6.21 -2.78
N PHE A 83 -25.88 5.55 -2.54
CA PHE A 83 -25.68 4.19 -3.02
C PHE A 83 -26.64 3.21 -2.33
N PRO A 84 -27.25 2.28 -3.09
CA PRO A 84 -27.98 1.18 -2.50
C PRO A 84 -26.98 0.17 -1.93
N VAL A 85 -26.55 0.40 -0.68
CA VAL A 85 -25.53 -0.37 0.04
C VAL A 85 -25.81 -1.87 0.16
N GLN A 86 -27.04 -2.30 -0.13
CA GLN A 86 -27.46 -3.70 -0.14
C GLN A 86 -27.15 -4.43 -1.45
N THR A 87 -27.01 -3.70 -2.56
CA THR A 87 -26.86 -4.28 -3.91
C THR A 87 -25.58 -3.88 -4.61
N VAL A 88 -24.99 -2.74 -4.25
CA VAL A 88 -23.73 -2.27 -4.83
C VAL A 88 -22.56 -2.90 -4.09
N HIS A 89 -21.60 -3.41 -4.86
CA HIS A 89 -20.36 -3.96 -4.33
C HIS A 89 -19.42 -2.82 -3.88
N PRO A 90 -18.76 -2.88 -2.70
CA PRO A 90 -17.95 -1.76 -2.17
C PRO A 90 -16.79 -1.27 -3.05
N MET A 91 -16.31 -2.11 -3.97
CA MET A 91 -15.24 -1.77 -4.92
C MET A 91 -15.75 -1.24 -6.29
N ALA A 92 -17.07 -1.16 -6.48
CA ALA A 92 -17.71 -0.69 -7.72
C ALA A 92 -18.08 0.80 -7.61
#